data_AF-A0A453ES10-F1
#
_entry.id   AF-A0A453ES10-F1
#
_cell.length_a   1.000
_cell.length_b   1.000
_cell.length_c   1.000
_cell.angle_alpha   90.00
_cell.angle_beta   90.00
_cell.angle_gamma   90.00
#
_symmetry.space_group_name_H-M   'P 1'
#
loop_
_entity.id
_entity.type
_entity.pdbx_description
1 polymer ?
#
loop_
_entity_poly.entity_id
_entity_poly.type
_entity_poly.pdbx_seq_one_letter_code
_entity_poly.pdbx_strand_id
1 'polypeptide(L)'
;MFVLQHGHVGFMMSCYDAELSYDFRTDTFHARYPPHGRRTVVLEDGVQWDRIRAPRVETLAHDLHASDCLHELRPGDNIEIQWRRNKEFPYGWWYGVVGHLESCDGNEHFCRCHRSGENSFNL
;
A
#
# COMPACT_ATOMS: atom_id res chain seq x y z
N MET A 1 3.37 11.41 8.42
CA MET A 1 2.92 10.85 9.71
C MET A 1 3.67 9.54 9.91
N PHE A 2 4.62 9.51 10.85
CA PHE A 2 5.43 8.32 11.14
C PHE A 2 4.77 7.60 12.32
N VAL A 3 4.25 6.39 12.12
CA VAL A 3 3.85 5.53 13.24
C VAL A 3 5.12 4.91 13.84
N LEU A 4 5.53 5.44 15.00
CA LEU A 4 6.65 4.92 15.77
C LEU A 4 6.10 3.90 16.78
N GLN A 5 6.16 2.61 16.44
CA GLN A 5 6.07 1.51 17.40
C GLN A 5 7.48 0.96 17.55
N HIS A 6 8.05 1.10 18.75
CA HIS A 6 9.31 0.51 19.23
C HIS A 6 10.48 0.49 18.24
N GLY A 7 11.30 1.56 18.27
CA GLY A 7 12.70 1.51 17.85
C GLY A 7 12.96 1.20 16.38
N HIS A 8 12.93 2.21 15.51
CA HIS A 8 13.68 2.27 14.24
C HIS A 8 13.48 1.13 13.20
N VAL A 9 12.45 0.27 13.31
CA VAL A 9 12.23 -0.84 12.35
C VAL A 9 10.80 -0.89 11.78
N GLY A 10 9.88 -0.04 12.24
CA GLY A 10 8.47 -0.07 11.77
C GLY A 10 8.27 0.24 10.28
N PHE A 11 9.10 1.11 9.68
CA PHE A 11 8.97 1.50 8.27
C PHE A 11 9.41 0.41 7.28
N MET A 12 10.16 -0.58 7.75
CA MET A 12 10.82 -1.55 6.89
C MET A 12 10.06 -2.89 6.84
N MET A 13 9.09 -3.13 7.73
CA MET A 13 8.25 -4.32 7.72
C MET A 13 6.95 -4.19 6.91
N SER A 14 6.60 -3.00 6.41
CA SER A 14 5.34 -2.76 5.69
C SER A 14 5.27 -3.37 4.28
N CYS A 15 6.27 -4.16 3.87
CA CYS A 15 6.47 -4.58 2.47
C CYS A 15 6.72 -6.09 2.31
N TYR A 16 6.47 -6.91 3.32
CA TYR A 16 6.78 -8.34 3.25
C TYR A 16 5.53 -9.20 3.25
N ASP A 17 5.50 -10.14 2.31
CA ASP A 17 4.57 -11.26 2.36
C ASP A 17 4.73 -11.96 3.70
N ALA A 18 3.61 -12.43 4.25
CA ALA A 18 3.59 -13.20 5.48
C ALA A 18 2.89 -14.52 5.22
N GLU A 19 3.49 -15.60 5.72
CA GLU A 19 2.78 -16.87 5.84
C GLU A 19 2.00 -16.85 7.15
N LEU A 20 0.67 -16.91 7.04
CA LEU A 20 -0.21 -16.94 8.21
C LEU A 20 -0.55 -18.38 8.57
N SER A 21 -0.47 -18.70 9.86
CA SER A 21 -0.91 -19.97 10.43
C SER A 21 -1.94 -19.70 11.53
N TYR A 22 -3.14 -20.27 11.40
CA TYR A 22 -4.22 -20.07 12.36
C TYR A 22 -4.02 -20.91 13.62
N ASP A 23 -4.18 -20.29 14.79
CA ASP A 23 -4.16 -20.92 16.10
C ASP A 23 -5.58 -20.89 16.70
N PHE A 24 -6.24 -22.04 16.68
CA PHE A 24 -7.60 -22.19 17.18
C PHE A 24 -7.72 -22.03 18.70
N ARG A 25 -6.62 -22.15 19.46
CA ARG A 25 -6.66 -22.07 20.93
C ARG A 25 -6.84 -20.63 21.40
N THR A 26 -6.23 -19.70 20.68
CA THR A 26 -6.27 -18.28 20.97
C THR A 26 -7.19 -17.50 20.03
N ASP A 27 -7.70 -18.15 18.97
CA ASP A 27 -8.47 -17.52 17.88
C ASP A 27 -7.68 -16.38 17.22
N THR A 28 -6.40 -16.64 16.94
CA THR A 28 -5.48 -15.68 16.34
C THR A 28 -4.59 -16.35 15.31
N PHE A 29 -3.77 -15.56 14.61
CA PHE A 29 -2.80 -16.04 13.65
C PHE A 29 -1.36 -15.79 14.11
N HIS A 30 -0.48 -16.69 13.69
CA HIS A 30 0.96 -16.51 13.72
C HIS A 30 1.41 -16.10 12.32
N ALA A 31 2.08 -14.96 12.21
CA ALA A 31 2.63 -14.46 10.95
C ALA A 31 4.13 -14.72 10.90
N ARG A 32 4.56 -15.44 9.85
CA ARG A 32 5.96 -15.68 9.55
C ARG A 32 6.40 -14.86 8.35
N TYR A 33 7.33 -13.94 8.58
CA TYR A 33 7.91 -13.12 7.54
C TYR A 33 9.22 -13.77 7.04
N PRO A 34 9.31 -14.10 5.74
CA PRO A 34 10.49 -14.74 5.19
C PRO A 34 11.71 -13.81 5.26
N PRO A 35 12.93 -14.38 5.36
CA PRO A 35 14.14 -13.61 5.46
C PRO A 35 14.44 -12.96 4.10
N HIS A 36 14.30 -11.65 4.01
CA HIS A 36 14.73 -10.92 2.81
C HIS A 36 16.07 -10.22 3.05
N GLY A 37 17.07 -10.56 2.23
CA GLY A 37 18.45 -10.07 2.35
C GLY A 37 19.19 -10.69 3.54
N ARG A 38 19.84 -9.88 4.37
CA ARG A 38 20.63 -10.33 5.54
C ARG A 38 19.81 -10.56 6.82
N ARG A 39 18.48 -10.59 6.74
CA ARG A 39 17.61 -10.64 7.92
C ARG A 39 17.27 -12.06 8.32
N THR A 40 17.06 -12.26 9.62
CA THR A 40 16.49 -13.48 10.17
C THR A 40 14.98 -13.52 9.92
N VAL A 41 14.42 -14.73 9.96
CA VAL A 41 12.96 -14.93 10.00
C VAL A 41 12.38 -14.14 11.19
N VAL A 42 11.28 -13.42 10.96
CA VAL A 42 10.53 -12.73 12.02
C VAL A 42 9.21 -13.46 12.21
N LEU A 43 8.84 -13.69 13.46
CA LEU A 43 7.56 -14.26 13.87
C LEU A 43 6.79 -13.21 14.65
N GLU A 44 5.51 -13.05 14.32
CA GLU A 44 4.56 -12.22 15.04
C GLU A 44 3.37 -13.09 15.45
N ASP A 45 3.19 -13.26 16.75
CA ASP A 45 2.08 -14.02 17.31
C ASP A 45 0.88 -13.11 17.59
N GLY A 46 -0.33 -13.68 17.62
CA GLY A 46 -1.53 -12.97 18.05
C GLY A 46 -2.11 -12.00 17.03
N VAL A 47 -1.81 -12.17 15.74
CA VAL A 47 -2.41 -11.37 14.66
C VAL A 47 -3.92 -11.63 14.63
N GLN A 48 -4.70 -10.55 14.72
CA GLN A 48 -6.16 -10.60 14.81
C GLN A 48 -6.82 -10.58 13.43
N TRP A 49 -8.06 -11.08 13.35
CA TRP A 49 -8.86 -11.14 12.12
C TRP A 49 -9.05 -9.79 11.43
N ASP A 50 -9.21 -8.69 12.18
CA ASP A 50 -9.40 -7.34 11.65
C ASP A 50 -8.16 -6.79 10.91
N ARG A 51 -7.00 -7.40 11.12
CA ARG A 51 -5.76 -7.06 10.42
C ARG A 51 -5.55 -7.85 9.13
N ILE A 52 -6.41 -8.83 8.84
CA ILE A 52 -6.29 -9.73 7.69
C ILE A 52 -7.39 -9.41 6.69
N ARG A 53 -7.02 -9.27 5.42
CA ARG A 53 -7.96 -9.14 4.30
C ARG A 53 -7.51 -9.99 3.13
N ALA A 54 -8.45 -10.42 2.30
CA ALA A 54 -8.11 -10.95 0.99
C ALA A 54 -7.38 -9.87 0.15
N PRO A 55 -6.42 -10.25 -0.70
CA PRO A 55 -5.79 -9.31 -1.62
C PRO A 55 -6.84 -8.71 -2.56
N ARG A 56 -6.70 -7.41 -2.89
CA ARG A 56 -7.62 -6.74 -3.84
C ARG A 56 -7.34 -7.11 -5.30
N VAL A 57 -6.14 -7.62 -5.59
CA VAL A 57 -5.70 -8.01 -6.93
C VAL A 57 -4.98 -9.36 -6.86
N GLU A 58 -5.25 -10.23 -7.83
CA GLU A 58 -4.56 -11.51 -7.99
C GLU A 58 -3.26 -11.32 -8.78
N THR A 59 -2.31 -10.58 -8.22
CA THR A 59 -0.98 -10.38 -8.83
C THR A 59 0.08 -11.01 -7.95
N LEU A 60 1.03 -11.71 -8.56
CA LEU A 60 2.15 -12.32 -7.83
C LEU A 60 3.04 -11.22 -7.22
N ALA A 61 3.65 -11.52 -6.09
CA ALA A 61 4.38 -10.55 -5.29
C ALA A 61 5.55 -9.87 -6.03
N HIS A 62 6.12 -10.49 -7.07
CA HIS A 62 7.24 -9.92 -7.83
C HIS A 62 6.84 -9.26 -9.15
N ASP A 63 5.55 -9.33 -9.51
CA ASP A 63 5.04 -8.81 -10.76
C ASP A 63 4.48 -7.40 -10.57
N LEU A 64 4.78 -6.54 -11.54
CA LEU A 64 4.19 -5.20 -11.59
C LEU A 64 2.73 -5.33 -12.05
N HIS A 65 1.80 -4.89 -11.22
CA HIS A 65 0.39 -4.86 -11.57
C HIS A 65 0.11 -3.69 -12.52
N ALA A 66 -0.43 -3.98 -13.69
CA ALA A 66 -0.89 -2.95 -14.63
C ALA A 66 -2.37 -2.66 -14.39
N SER A 67 -2.68 -1.47 -13.88
CA SER A 67 -4.05 -1.01 -13.70
C SER A 67 -4.63 -0.45 -14.99
N ASP A 68 -5.90 -0.77 -15.26
CA ASP A 68 -6.67 -0.36 -16.44
C ASP A 68 -7.48 0.94 -16.21
N CYS A 69 -7.67 1.35 -14.96
CA CYS A 69 -8.53 2.48 -14.57
C CYS A 69 -7.79 3.78 -14.22
N LEU A 70 -6.46 3.85 -14.37
CA LEU A 70 -5.68 5.03 -13.97
C LEU A 70 -6.06 6.33 -14.71
N HIS A 71 -6.69 6.22 -15.88
CA HIS A 71 -7.15 7.35 -16.68
C HIS A 71 -8.36 8.08 -16.07
N GLU A 72 -9.03 7.49 -15.07
CA GLU A 72 -10.22 8.05 -14.42
C GLU A 72 -9.90 8.75 -13.09
N LEU A 73 -8.64 8.71 -12.63
CA LEU A 73 -8.24 9.24 -11.33
C LEU A 73 -8.53 10.73 -11.19
N ARG A 74 -8.95 11.13 -9.99
CA ARG A 74 -9.25 12.50 -9.60
C ARG A 74 -8.52 12.87 -8.30
N PRO A 75 -8.23 14.16 -8.06
CA PRO A 75 -7.81 14.62 -6.75
C PRO A 75 -8.77 14.17 -5.64
N GLY A 76 -8.22 13.56 -4.60
CA GLY A 76 -8.97 12.98 -3.48
C GLY A 76 -9.25 11.49 -3.61
N ASP A 77 -9.04 10.87 -4.77
CA ASP A 77 -9.22 9.43 -4.92
C ASP A 77 -8.18 8.65 -4.12
N ASN A 78 -8.62 7.54 -3.53
CA ASN A 78 -7.75 6.62 -2.81
C ASN A 78 -7.07 5.67 -3.81
N ILE A 79 -5.77 5.48 -3.67
CA ILE A 79 -4.96 4.64 -4.56
C ILE A 79 -4.04 3.75 -3.72
N GLU A 80 -3.61 2.63 -4.30
CA GLU A 80 -2.50 1.83 -3.76
C GLU A 80 -1.33 1.94 -4.74
N ILE A 81 -0.15 2.30 -4.24
CA ILE A 81 1.09 2.43 -5.03
C ILE A 81 1.91 1.17 -4.83
N GLN A 82 2.21 0.48 -5.91
CA GLN A 82 3.08 -0.68 -5.86
C GLN A 82 4.55 -0.23 -5.76
N TRP A 83 5.27 -0.66 -4.72
CA TRP A 83 6.65 -0.26 -4.49
C TRP A 83 7.52 -1.43 -4.01
N ARG A 84 8.77 -1.46 -4.47
CA ARG A 84 9.81 -2.36 -3.95
C ARG A 84 11.14 -1.64 -3.86
N ARG A 85 11.98 -2.07 -2.91
CA ARG A 85 13.32 -1.50 -2.71
C ARG A 85 14.27 -1.80 -3.88
N ASN A 86 14.28 -3.05 -4.34
CA ASN A 86 15.05 -3.51 -5.48
C ASN A 86 14.42 -4.81 -6.03
N LYS A 87 14.99 -5.40 -7.10
CA LYS A 87 14.42 -6.59 -7.77
C LYS A 87 14.44 -7.88 -6.92
N GLU A 88 15.23 -7.95 -5.87
CA GLU A 88 15.32 -9.11 -4.96
C GLU A 88 14.19 -9.13 -3.92
N PHE A 89 13.47 -8.02 -3.77
CA PHE A 89 12.36 -7.91 -2.83
C PHE A 89 11.02 -7.94 -3.58
N PRO A 90 9.98 -8.55 -2.98
CA PRO A 90 8.63 -8.45 -3.49
C PRO A 90 8.15 -6.99 -3.44
N TYR A 91 7.12 -6.72 -4.23
CA TYR A 91 6.36 -5.49 -4.15
C TYR A 91 5.44 -5.48 -2.93
N GLY A 92 5.39 -4.35 -2.24
CA GLY A 92 4.33 -4.01 -1.30
C GLY A 92 3.36 -2.98 -1.88
N TRP A 93 2.17 -2.89 -1.31
CA TRP A 93 1.15 -1.90 -1.66
C TRP A 93 1.09 -0.80 -0.61
N TRP A 94 1.33 0.43 -1.04
CA TRP A 94 1.34 1.60 -0.18
C TRP A 94 0.08 2.40 -0.41
N TYR A 95 -0.70 2.62 0.64
CA TYR A 95 -1.88 3.48 0.54
C TYR A 95 -1.46 4.92 0.22
N GLY A 96 -2.17 5.54 -0.71
CA GLY A 96 -2.01 6.93 -1.08
C GLY A 96 -3.34 7.60 -1.39
N VAL A 97 -3.28 8.91 -1.54
CA VAL A 97 -4.39 9.74 -2.03
C VAL A 97 -3.86 10.58 -3.17
N VAL A 98 -4.62 10.65 -4.27
CA VAL A 98 -4.26 11.49 -5.41
C VAL A 98 -4.34 12.96 -4.98
N GLY A 99 -3.21 13.66 -5.01
CA GLY A 99 -3.17 15.09 -4.72
C GLY A 99 -3.61 15.93 -5.92
N HIS A 100 -2.85 15.80 -7.02
CA HIS A 100 -3.04 16.57 -8.26
C HIS A 100 -2.70 15.69 -9.48
N LEU A 101 -3.30 15.95 -10.64
CA LEU A 101 -3.10 15.15 -11.87
C LEU A 101 -2.22 15.82 -12.93
N GLU A 102 -2.25 17.15 -13.00
CA GLU A 102 -1.44 17.92 -13.95
C GLU A 102 -0.13 18.36 -13.32
N SER A 103 0.75 18.97 -14.12
CA SER A 103 1.96 19.71 -13.69
C SER A 103 1.60 20.95 -12.86
N CYS A 104 0.81 20.77 -11.80
CA CYS A 104 0.52 21.77 -10.80
C CYS A 104 1.69 21.75 -9.79
N ASP A 105 2.19 22.92 -9.43
CA ASP A 105 3.22 23.10 -8.40
C ASP A 105 2.71 22.83 -6.97
N GLY A 106 1.45 22.41 -6.85
CA GLY A 106 0.77 22.15 -5.58
C GLY A 106 0.39 23.43 -4.83
N ASN A 107 0.51 24.61 -5.46
CA ASN A 107 0.13 25.86 -4.82
C ASN A 107 -1.39 25.99 -4.76
N GLU A 108 -1.96 25.95 -3.55
CA GLU A 108 -3.41 26.03 -3.30
C GLU A 108 -4.09 27.23 -3.99
N HIS A 109 -3.36 28.32 -4.25
CA HIS A 109 -3.90 29.51 -4.90
C HIS A 109 -3.91 29.46 -6.43
N PHE A 110 -3.06 28.65 -7.04
CA PHE A 110 -2.94 28.55 -8.51
C PHE A 110 -3.32 27.18 -9.05
N CYS A 111 -3.55 26.20 -8.18
CA CYS A 111 -3.92 24.87 -8.59
C CYS A 111 -5.37 24.80 -9.06
N ARG A 112 -5.55 24.47 -10.35
CA ARG A 112 -6.87 24.29 -10.96
C ARG A 112 -7.35 22.84 -10.94
N CYS A 113 -6.56 21.91 -10.40
CA CYS A 113 -6.86 20.47 -10.42
C CYS A 113 -8.14 20.09 -9.66
N HIS A 114 -8.58 20.87 -8.68
CA HIS A 114 -9.84 20.64 -7.97
C HIS A 114 -11.08 21.18 -8.72
N ARG A 115 -10.88 21.97 -9.78
CA ARG A 115 -11.96 22.65 -10.53
C ARG A 115 -12.32 21.94 -11.84
N SER A 116 -11.48 21.04 -12.33
CA SER A 116 -11.70 20.30 -13.58
C SER A 116 -12.78 19.22 -13.50
N GLY A 117 -13.44 19.05 -12.35
CA GLY A 117 -14.63 18.21 -12.19
C GLY A 117 -15.96 18.89 -12.50
N GLU A 118 -15.98 20.21 -12.74
CA GLU A 118 -17.20 20.97 -13.05
C GLU A 118 -17.05 21.70 -14.39
N ASN A 119 -17.93 21.38 -15.34
CA ASN A 119 -18.14 21.96 -16.67
C ASN A 119 -17.35 21.38 -17.86
N SER A 120 -17.93 20.34 -18.44
CA SER A 120 -18.01 20.17 -19.90
C SER A 120 -19.29 19.44 -20.33
N PHE A 121 -20.45 19.91 -19.86
CA PHE A 121 -21.73 19.75 -20.56
C PHE A 121 -22.43 21.11 -20.62
N ASN A 122 -22.01 21.92 -21.57
CA ASN A 122 -22.81 22.96 -22.20
C ASN A 122 -22.05 23.41 -23.45
N LEU A 123 -22.29 22.70 -24.56
CA LEU A 123 -22.49 23.21 -25.92
C LEU A 123 -22.99 22.05 -26.78
#